data_AF-A0A0A1WBG9-F1
#
_entry.id   AF-A0A0A1WBG9-F1
#
_cell.length_a   1.000
_cell.length_b   1.000
_cell.length_c   1.000
_cell.angle_alpha   90.00
_cell.angle_beta   90.00
_cell.angle_gamma   90.00
#
_symmetry.space_group_name_H-M   'P 1'
#
loop_
_entity.id
_entity.type
_entity.pdbx_description
1 polymer ?
#
loop_
_entity_poly.entity_id
_entity_poly.type
_entity_poly.pdbx_seq_one_letter_code
_entity_poly.pdbx_strand_id
1 'polypeptide(L)'
;MYQRLFVDPEIKALFDMAAHESGAQPKRLAAAILAFAQNVDKLDVLKPAIERIAARHVETHIKPEHYPAVANALLPAIRDILGEAATDEVLNAWGEAYWFLADILINREAQLYQTEAA
;
A
#
# COMPACT_ATOMS: atom_id res chain seq x y z
N MET A 1 0.03 12.42 -2.15
CA MET A 1 0.64 11.13 -1.72
C MET A 1 2.08 11.00 -2.18
N TYR A 2 2.37 10.73 -3.46
CA TYR A 2 3.76 10.51 -3.93
C TYR A 2 4.73 11.65 -3.67
N GLN A 3 4.29 12.91 -3.78
CA GLN A 3 5.12 14.07 -3.42
C GLN A 3 5.57 14.05 -1.94
N ARG A 4 4.77 13.48 -1.04
CA ARG A 4 5.13 13.29 0.38
C ARG A 4 6.02 12.06 0.57
N LEU A 5 5.70 10.98 -0.15
CA LEU A 5 6.43 9.72 -0.06
C LEU A 5 7.87 9.82 -0.58
N PHE A 6 8.08 10.56 -1.68
CA PHE A 6 9.36 10.69 -2.35
C PHE A 6 10.28 11.77 -1.78
N VAL A 7 9.91 12.35 -0.63
CA VAL A 7 10.84 13.16 0.18
C VAL A 7 11.98 12.29 0.70
N ASP A 8 11.69 11.03 1.00
CA ASP A 8 12.68 10.02 1.37
C ASP A 8 13.28 9.40 0.08
N PRO A 9 14.59 9.62 -0.20
CA PRO A 9 15.24 9.09 -1.39
C PRO A 9 15.35 7.56 -1.40
N GLU A 10 15.47 6.92 -0.24
CA GLU A 10 15.57 5.47 -0.13
C GLU A 10 14.23 4.83 -0.49
N ILE A 11 13.14 5.38 0.03
CA ILE A 11 11.79 4.96 -0.35
C ILE A 11 11.55 5.21 -1.84
N LYS A 12 11.95 6.37 -2.37
CA LYS A 12 11.80 6.69 -3.80
C LYS A 12 12.51 5.66 -4.69
N ALA A 13 13.68 5.18 -4.29
CA ALA A 13 14.46 4.20 -5.05
C ALA A 13 13.76 2.83 -5.19
N LEU A 14 12.79 2.52 -4.33
CA LEU A 14 11.99 1.28 -4.40
C LEU A 14 10.89 1.34 -5.47
N PHE A 15 10.61 2.51 -6.06
CA PHE A 15 9.54 2.68 -7.04
C PHE A 15 10.05 2.61 -8.49
N ASP A 16 9.25 1.98 -9.34
CA ASP A 16 9.40 2.09 -10.79
C ASP A 16 8.99 3.50 -11.23
N MET A 17 10.00 4.35 -11.46
CA MET A 17 9.79 5.75 -11.83
C MET A 17 9.14 5.90 -13.21
N ALA A 18 9.34 4.97 -14.15
CA ALA A 18 8.67 5.01 -15.46
C ALA A 18 7.16 4.72 -15.32
N ALA A 19 6.80 3.78 -14.45
CA ALA A 19 5.40 3.52 -14.10
C ALA A 19 4.76 4.70 -13.32
N HIS A 20 5.57 5.44 -12.56
CA HIS A 20 5.12 6.66 -11.87
C HIS A 20 4.85 7.81 -12.84
N GLU A 21 5.82 8.13 -13.70
CA GLU A 21 5.73 9.23 -14.68
C GLU A 21 4.59 9.03 -15.70
N SER A 22 4.34 7.79 -16.10
CA SER A 22 3.20 7.44 -16.97
C SER A 22 1.84 7.48 -16.26
N GLY A 23 1.81 7.67 -14.93
CA GLY A 23 0.59 7.67 -14.13
C GLY A 23 -0.04 6.29 -13.89
N ALA A 24 0.62 5.21 -14.31
CA ALA A 24 0.14 3.84 -14.10
C ALA A 24 0.19 3.44 -12.62
N GLN A 25 1.25 3.84 -11.90
CA GLN A 25 1.43 3.52 -10.49
C GLN A 25 0.35 4.13 -9.57
N PRO A 26 0.01 5.43 -9.65
CA PRO A 26 -1.11 6.00 -8.89
C PRO A 26 -2.44 5.30 -9.15
N LYS A 27 -2.73 4.92 -10.39
CA LYS A 27 -3.97 4.20 -10.75
C LYS A 27 -4.02 2.80 -10.12
N ARG A 28 -2.90 2.07 -10.12
CA ARG A 28 -2.80 0.75 -9.48
C ARG A 28 -3.06 0.82 -7.98
N LEU A 29 -2.46 1.80 -7.30
CA LEU A 29 -2.66 1.99 -5.86
C LEU A 29 -4.13 2.32 -5.54
N ALA A 30 -4.73 3.27 -6.27
CA ALA A 30 -6.14 3.62 -6.09
C ALA A 30 -7.07 2.42 -6.32
N ALA A 31 -6.82 1.61 -7.36
CA ALA A 31 -7.61 0.42 -7.64
C ALA A 31 -7.47 -0.65 -6.54
N ALA A 32 -6.27 -0.84 -5.98
CA ALA A 32 -6.06 -1.77 -4.88
C ALA A 32 -6.79 -1.35 -3.60
N ILE A 33 -6.71 -0.05 -3.25
CA ILE A 33 -7.40 0.52 -2.10
C ILE A 33 -8.93 0.41 -2.28
N LEU A 34 -9.45 0.73 -3.45
CA LEU A 34 -10.88 0.61 -3.75
C LEU A 34 -11.35 -0.85 -3.69
N ALA A 35 -10.59 -1.78 -4.27
CA ALA A 35 -10.91 -3.20 -4.24
C ALA A 35 -10.92 -3.75 -2.80
N PHE A 36 -9.98 -3.30 -1.96
CA PHE A 36 -9.98 -3.64 -0.55
C PHE A 36 -11.22 -3.08 0.16
N ALA A 37 -11.51 -1.79 0.00
CA ALA A 37 -12.67 -1.14 0.62
C ALA A 37 -14.00 -1.81 0.22
N GLN A 38 -14.15 -2.22 -1.05
CA GLN A 38 -15.34 -2.91 -1.55
C GLN A 38 -15.49 -4.35 -1.04
N ASN A 39 -14.41 -4.97 -0.57
CA ASN A 39 -14.38 -6.39 -0.22
C ASN A 39 -13.82 -6.64 1.19
N VAL A 40 -13.85 -5.63 2.07
CA VAL A 40 -13.29 -5.73 3.44
C VAL A 40 -13.92 -6.89 4.23
N ASP A 41 -15.20 -7.20 3.98
CA ASP A 41 -15.93 -8.32 4.60
C ASP A 41 -15.73 -9.67 3.90
N LYS A 42 -15.02 -9.70 2.75
CA LYS A 42 -14.87 -10.88 1.89
C LYS A 42 -13.43 -11.06 1.45
N LEU A 43 -12.51 -11.07 2.41
CA LEU A 43 -11.06 -11.11 2.16
C LEU A 43 -10.61 -12.31 1.29
N ASP A 44 -11.35 -13.41 1.28
CA ASP A 44 -11.07 -14.56 0.41
C ASP A 44 -11.01 -14.18 -1.08
N VAL A 45 -11.83 -13.21 -1.53
CA VAL A 45 -11.83 -12.76 -2.93
C VAL A 45 -10.57 -11.95 -3.28
N LEU A 46 -9.88 -11.44 -2.26
CA LEU A 46 -8.65 -10.66 -2.41
C LEU A 46 -7.41 -11.54 -2.47
N LYS A 47 -7.50 -12.84 -2.12
CA LYS A 47 -6.34 -13.77 -2.11
C LYS A 47 -5.50 -13.70 -3.39
N PRO A 48 -6.06 -13.80 -4.62
CA PRO A 48 -5.24 -13.73 -5.83
C PRO A 48 -4.53 -12.38 -6.02
N ALA A 49 -5.14 -11.29 -5.54
CA ALA A 49 -4.53 -9.97 -5.60
C ALA A 49 -3.40 -9.84 -4.56
N ILE A 50 -3.63 -10.33 -3.33
CA ILE A 50 -2.63 -10.37 -2.25
C ILE A 50 -1.40 -11.15 -2.69
N GLU A 51 -1.56 -12.35 -3.27
CA GLU A 51 -0.43 -13.16 -3.75
C GLU A 51 0.40 -12.41 -4.80
N ARG A 52 -0.26 -11.77 -5.77
CA ARG A 52 0.44 -11.01 -6.81
C ARG A 52 1.17 -9.79 -6.25
N ILE A 53 0.58 -9.10 -5.29
CA ILE A 53 1.19 -7.92 -4.65
C ILE A 53 2.40 -8.37 -3.81
N ALA A 54 2.24 -9.38 -2.96
CA ALA A 54 3.30 -9.91 -2.11
C ALA A 54 4.50 -10.44 -2.92
N ALA A 55 4.25 -11.18 -4.01
CA ALA A 55 5.32 -11.61 -4.92
C ALA A 55 6.08 -10.42 -5.51
N ARG A 56 5.36 -9.39 -5.98
CA ARG A 56 5.98 -8.17 -6.50
C ARG A 56 6.78 -7.43 -5.42
N HIS A 57 6.26 -7.34 -4.21
CA HIS A 57 6.94 -6.70 -3.09
C HIS A 57 8.25 -7.39 -2.76
N VAL A 58 8.26 -8.72 -2.74
CA VAL A 58 9.46 -9.54 -2.57
C VAL A 58 10.49 -9.27 -3.67
N GLU A 59 10.08 -9.32 -4.95
CA GLU A 59 10.93 -8.97 -6.11
C GLU A 59 11.58 -7.59 -5.95
N THR A 60 10.84 -6.62 -5.43
CA THR A 60 11.30 -5.23 -5.23
C THR A 60 11.89 -4.97 -3.84
N HIS A 61 12.16 -6.02 -3.06
CA HIS A 61 12.85 -5.93 -1.77
C HIS A 61 12.12 -5.06 -0.73
N ILE A 62 10.78 -5.08 -0.76
CA ILE A 62 9.96 -4.37 0.21
C ILE A 62 10.01 -5.08 1.56
N LYS A 63 10.17 -4.29 2.62
CA LYS A 63 10.30 -4.75 3.99
C LYS A 63 9.20 -4.15 4.87
N PRO A 64 8.92 -4.75 6.05
CA PRO A 64 7.96 -4.19 7.01
C PRO A 64 8.24 -2.72 7.37
N GLU A 65 9.51 -2.33 7.47
CA GLU A 65 9.95 -0.95 7.77
C GLU A 65 9.56 0.09 6.71
N HIS A 66 9.20 -0.32 5.48
CA HIS A 66 8.76 0.60 4.42
C HIS A 66 7.27 0.98 4.51
N TYR A 67 6.43 0.15 5.15
CA TYR A 67 4.98 0.38 5.25
C TYR A 67 4.62 1.70 5.96
N PRO A 68 5.27 2.08 7.09
CA PRO A 68 5.02 3.37 7.73
C PRO A 68 5.16 4.58 6.78
N ALA A 69 6.09 4.55 5.83
CA ALA A 69 6.28 5.65 4.87
C ALA A 69 5.02 5.86 4.00
N VAL A 70 4.41 4.77 3.56
CA VAL A 70 3.16 4.81 2.78
C VAL A 70 1.99 5.31 3.64
N ALA A 71 1.84 4.81 4.87
CA ALA A 71 0.81 5.28 5.80
C ALA A 71 0.89 6.80 6.04
N ASN A 72 2.10 7.29 6.34
CA ASN A 72 2.37 8.71 6.60
C ASN A 72 2.13 9.61 5.38
N ALA A 73 2.27 9.07 4.16
CA ALA A 73 1.99 9.81 2.93
C ALA A 73 0.52 9.71 2.49
N LEU A 74 -0.17 8.62 2.82
CA LEU A 74 -1.52 8.29 2.36
C LEU A 74 -2.59 9.08 3.11
N LEU A 75 -2.61 9.02 4.46
CA LEU A 75 -3.68 9.65 5.25
C LEU A 75 -3.75 11.17 5.07
N PRO A 76 -2.62 11.92 5.06
CA PRO A 76 -2.67 13.35 4.74
C PRO A 76 -3.13 13.63 3.31
N ALA A 77 -2.80 12.75 2.35
CA ALA A 77 -3.25 12.91 0.98
C ALA A 77 -4.76 12.65 0.83
N ILE A 78 -5.33 11.72 1.61
CA ILE A 78 -6.78 11.52 1.69
C ILE A 78 -7.43 12.78 2.26
N ARG A 79 -6.87 13.35 3.33
CA ARG A 79 -7.36 14.61 3.93
C ARG A 79 -7.35 15.77 2.93
N ASP A 80 -6.28 15.95 2.16
CA ASP A 80 -6.23 17.00 1.14
C ASP A 80 -7.33 16.88 0.08
N ILE A 81 -7.66 15.65 -0.32
CA ILE A 81 -8.63 15.40 -1.42
C ILE A 81 -10.06 15.54 -0.90
N LEU A 82 -10.36 14.99 0.27
CA LEU A 82 -11.71 14.97 0.82
C LEU A 82 -12.05 16.25 1.60
N GLY A 83 -11.05 17.05 1.99
CA GLY A 83 -11.27 18.29 2.73
C GLY A 83 -12.06 18.06 4.01
N GLU A 84 -13.16 18.78 4.19
CA GLU A 84 -14.03 18.66 5.37
C GLU A 84 -14.70 17.28 5.49
N ALA A 85 -14.81 16.50 4.41
CA ALA A 85 -15.35 15.14 4.46
C ALA A 85 -14.37 14.13 5.07
N ALA A 86 -13.07 14.47 5.20
CA ALA A 86 -12.10 13.68 5.94
C ALA A 86 -12.19 13.99 7.45
N THR A 87 -13.31 13.62 8.07
CA THR A 87 -13.46 13.67 9.52
C THR A 87 -12.42 12.75 10.19
N ASP A 88 -12.13 12.98 11.46
CA ASP A 88 -11.17 12.15 12.19
C ASP A 88 -11.64 10.69 12.28
N GLU A 89 -12.95 10.45 12.35
CA GLU A 89 -13.54 9.11 12.26
C GLU A 89 -13.23 8.44 10.92
N VAL A 90 -13.44 9.15 9.80
CA VAL A 90 -13.15 8.62 8.45
C VAL A 90 -11.65 8.31 8.30
N LEU A 91 -10.77 9.21 8.76
CA LEU A 91 -9.32 9.00 8.67
C LEU A 91 -8.83 7.87 9.57
N ASN A 92 -9.41 7.70 10.75
CA ASN A 92 -9.11 6.57 11.63
C ASN A 92 -9.52 5.24 10.98
N ALA A 93 -10.72 5.16 10.40
CA ALA A 93 -11.18 3.98 9.67
C ALA A 93 -10.25 3.65 8.49
N TRP A 94 -9.79 4.65 7.74
CA TRP A 94 -8.79 4.47 6.69
C TRP A 94 -7.44 3.98 7.22
N GLY A 95 -7.01 4.47 8.39
CA GLY A 95 -5.78 4.03 9.05
C GLY A 95 -5.85 2.57 9.47
N GLU A 96 -6.94 2.16 10.11
CA GLU A 96 -7.21 0.77 10.50
C GLU A 96 -7.25 -0.15 9.29
N ALA A 97 -7.99 0.24 8.25
CA ALA A 97 -8.06 -0.48 6.97
C ALA A 97 -6.69 -0.67 6.32
N TYR A 98 -5.87 0.38 6.29
CA TYR A 98 -4.52 0.31 5.74
C TYR A 98 -3.67 -0.71 6.51
N TRP A 99 -3.62 -0.61 7.83
CA TRP A 99 -2.79 -1.49 8.65
C TRP A 99 -3.25 -2.93 8.62
N PHE A 100 -4.56 -3.16 8.59
CA PHE A 100 -5.11 -4.49 8.41
C PHE A 100 -4.61 -5.17 7.13
N LEU A 101 -4.64 -4.45 5.99
CA LEU A 101 -4.10 -4.98 4.73
C LEU A 101 -2.57 -5.11 4.76
N ALA A 102 -1.88 -4.13 5.36
CA ALA A 102 -0.43 -4.14 5.50
C ALA A 102 0.05 -5.38 6.26
N ASP A 103 -0.59 -5.72 7.38
CA ASP A 103 -0.24 -6.88 8.19
C ASP A 103 -0.41 -8.20 7.42
N ILE A 104 -1.46 -8.32 6.60
CA ILE A 104 -1.66 -9.49 5.73
C ILE A 104 -0.52 -9.62 4.73
N LEU A 105 -0.14 -8.52 4.07
CA LEU A 105 0.94 -8.50 3.09
C LEU A 105 2.30 -8.78 3.74
N ILE A 106 2.63 -8.12 4.85
CA ILE A 106 3.86 -8.34 5.62
C ILE A 106 4.02 -9.81 6.01
N ASN A 107 2.96 -10.41 6.55
CA ASN A 107 3.00 -11.83 6.93
C ASN A 107 3.20 -12.74 5.71
N ARG A 108 2.58 -12.42 4.58
CA ARG A 108 2.73 -13.21 3.36
C ARG A 108 4.12 -13.06 2.75
N GLU A 109 4.65 -11.85 2.68
CA GLU A 109 6.01 -11.53 2.22
C GLU A 109 7.06 -12.24 3.06
N ALA A 110 6.91 -12.26 4.39
CA ALA A 110 7.81 -12.97 5.27
C ALA A 110 7.91 -14.48 4.93
N GLN A 111 6.80 -15.12 4.57
CA GLN A 111 6.79 -16.52 4.15
C GLN A 111 7.50 -16.72 2.79
N LEU A 112 7.27 -15.80 1.86
CA LEU A 112 7.91 -15.83 0.54
C LEU A 112 9.44 -15.66 0.65
N TYR A 113 9.89 -14.69 1.43
CA TYR A 113 11.33 -14.49 1.70
C TYR A 113 12.00 -15.73 2.31
N GLN A 114 11.31 -16.43 3.22
CA GLN A 114 11.83 -17.69 3.78
C GLN A 114 11.91 -18.81 2.74
N THR A 115 11.04 -18.80 1.73
CA THR A 115 11.02 -19.82 0.67
C THR A 115 12.12 -19.57 -0.37
N GLU A 116 12.41 -18.31 -0.71
CA GLU A 116 13.51 -17.96 -1.63
C GLU A 116 14.90 -18.18 -1.03
N ALA A 117 15.02 -18.14 0.29
CA ALA A 117 16.29 -18.37 1.00
C ALA A 117 16.63 -19.86 1.21
N ALA A 118 15.72 -20.78 0.87
CA ALA A 118 15.85 -22.24 1.04
C ALA A 118 16.28 -22.92 -0.27
#